data_AF-A0A344TD38-F1
#
_entry.id   AF-A0A344TD38-F1
#
_cell.length_a   1.000
_cell.length_b   1.000
_cell.length_c   1.000
_cell.angle_alpha   90.00
_cell.angle_beta   90.00
_cell.angle_gamma   90.00
#
_symmetry.space_group_name_H-M   'P 1'
#
loop_
_entity.id
_entity.type
_entity.pdbx_description
1 polymer ?
#
loop_
_entity_poly.entity_id
_entity_poly.type
_entity_poly.pdbx_seq_one_letter_code
_entity_poly.pdbx_strand_id
1 'polypeptide(L)'
;MNQLGVYNIYIYNWHNLLEFILIAIIYKIAVKNHYFKYLAIGGILIVICTAFLDYNTLLNAKTKDFNQFSYNVSGFIAIVFILFYFYQLLKSLHVPNLTRYPLFWFSAGALLYYAGTIFSYIFIETTFNSTIELRQQYWMIDAVLSIVFSLFLCFSIWYMKPAKD
;
A
#
# COMPACT_ATOMS: atom_id res chain seq x y z
N MET A 1 -30.48 -6.26 16.79
CA MET A 1 -30.09 -6.74 15.44
C MET A 1 -28.79 -7.48 15.58
N ASN A 2 -28.83 -8.81 15.47
CA ASN A 2 -27.62 -9.64 15.49
C ASN A 2 -26.78 -9.27 14.28
N GLN A 3 -25.68 -8.55 14.50
CA GLN A 3 -24.67 -8.33 13.47
C GLN A 3 -24.20 -9.72 13.05
N LEU A 4 -24.55 -10.14 11.83
CA LEU A 4 -23.79 -11.15 11.10
C LEU A 4 -22.38 -10.55 10.93
N GLY A 5 -21.57 -10.67 11.98
CA GLY A 5 -20.22 -10.18 12.02
C GLY A 5 -19.41 -11.03 11.06
N VAL A 6 -19.38 -10.63 9.80
CA VAL A 6 -18.38 -11.13 8.87
C VAL A 6 -17.06 -10.60 9.40
N TYR A 7 -16.37 -11.42 10.19
CA TYR A 7 -15.06 -11.09 10.73
C TYR A 7 -14.03 -11.22 9.62
N ASN A 8 -14.00 -10.26 8.69
CA ASN A 8 -13.05 -10.21 7.58
C ASN A 8 -11.91 -9.23 7.80
N ILE A 9 -11.93 -8.44 8.89
CA ILE A 9 -10.89 -7.43 9.16
C ILE A 9 -9.50 -8.06 9.32
N TYR A 10 -9.42 -9.28 9.87
CA TYR A 10 -8.14 -10.00 9.93
C TYR A 10 -7.57 -10.25 8.52
N ILE A 11 -8.42 -10.49 7.51
CA ILE A 11 -8.01 -10.68 6.10
C ILE A 11 -7.40 -9.38 5.58
N TYR A 12 -8.02 -8.24 5.88
CA TYR A 12 -7.46 -6.94 5.52
C TYR A 12 -6.10 -6.70 6.20
N ASN A 13 -5.96 -7.04 7.49
CA ASN A 13 -4.68 -6.90 8.19
C ASN A 13 -3.56 -7.73 7.54
N TRP A 14 -3.86 -8.96 7.11
CA TRP A 14 -2.92 -9.77 6.32
C TRP A 14 -2.70 -9.22 4.92
N HIS A 15 -3.75 -8.70 4.28
CA HIS A 15 -3.67 -8.09 2.96
C HIS A 15 -2.70 -6.91 2.95
N ASN A 16 -2.79 -5.99 3.92
CA ASN A 16 -1.85 -4.86 4.06
C ASN A 16 -0.39 -5.32 4.14
N LEU A 17 -0.12 -6.37 4.92
CA LEU A 17 1.23 -6.90 5.06
C LEU A 17 1.75 -7.49 3.74
N LEU A 18 0.93 -8.32 3.08
CA LEU A 18 1.30 -8.96 1.82
C LEU A 18 1.47 -7.94 0.68
N GLU A 19 0.55 -6.98 0.59
CA GLU A 19 0.60 -5.90 -0.39
C GLU A 19 1.88 -5.09 -0.26
N PHE A 20 2.22 -4.66 0.96
CA PHE A 20 3.46 -3.91 1.20
C PHE A 20 4.71 -4.73 0.84
N ILE A 21 4.74 -6.02 1.19
CA ILE A 21 5.87 -6.90 0.83
C ILE A 21 6.04 -6.97 -0.70
N LEU A 22 4.94 -7.11 -1.45
CA LEU A 22 4.98 -7.12 -2.91
C LEU A 22 5.50 -5.80 -3.47
N ILE A 23 5.02 -4.68 -2.95
CA ILE A 23 5.50 -3.34 -3.33
C ILE A 23 7.01 -3.20 -3.07
N ALA A 24 7.46 -3.60 -1.89
CA ALA A 24 8.87 -3.55 -1.52
C ALA A 24 9.75 -4.41 -2.44
N ILE A 25 9.27 -5.60 -2.83
CA ILE A 25 9.94 -6.48 -3.79
C ILE A 25 10.00 -5.82 -5.18
N ILE A 26 8.88 -5.28 -5.67
CA ILE A 26 8.82 -4.58 -6.98
C ILE A 26 9.86 -3.46 -7.03
N TYR A 27 9.89 -2.58 -6.01
CA TYR A 27 10.84 -1.47 -6.00
C TYR A 27 12.28 -1.92 -5.79
N LYS A 28 12.54 -2.97 -4.99
CA LYS A 28 13.88 -3.56 -4.83
C LYS A 28 14.44 -4.07 -6.17
N ILE A 29 13.59 -4.62 -7.04
CA ILE A 29 13.97 -5.09 -8.38
C ILE A 29 14.14 -3.92 -9.35
N ALA A 30 13.22 -2.95 -9.32
CA ALA A 30 13.21 -1.83 -10.26
C ALA A 30 14.34 -0.81 -10.03
N VAL A 31 14.70 -0.57 -8.76
CA VAL A 31 15.70 0.43 -8.38
C VAL A 31 17.10 -0.19 -8.38
N LYS A 32 17.99 0.34 -9.23
CA LYS A 32 19.38 -0.15 -9.37
C LYS A 32 20.28 0.15 -8.16
N ASN A 33 19.95 1.16 -7.35
CA ASN A 33 20.78 1.61 -6.24
C ASN A 33 20.86 0.54 -5.12
N HIS A 34 22.07 0.12 -4.73
CA HIS A 34 22.28 -0.90 -3.69
C HIS A 34 21.83 -0.43 -2.30
N TYR A 35 22.00 0.85 -1.96
CA TYR A 35 21.49 1.41 -0.70
C TYR A 35 19.96 1.28 -0.61
N PHE A 36 19.27 1.46 -1.73
CA PHE A 36 17.81 1.29 -1.78
C PHE A 36 17.39 -0.16 -1.56
N LYS A 37 18.19 -1.14 -2.00
CA LYS A 37 17.89 -2.56 -1.75
C LYS A 37 17.93 -2.90 -0.26
N TYR A 38 18.89 -2.34 0.48
CA TYR A 38 18.94 -2.47 1.94
C TYR A 38 17.77 -1.76 2.61
N LEU A 39 17.43 -0.56 2.12
CA LEU A 39 16.27 0.21 2.59
C LEU A 39 14.97 -0.58 2.38
N ALA A 40 14.79 -1.24 1.23
CA ALA A 40 13.62 -2.07 0.94
C ALA A 40 13.51 -3.28 1.88
N ILE A 41 14.62 -3.99 2.14
CA ILE A 41 14.65 -5.11 3.09
C ILE A 41 14.37 -4.62 4.52
N GLY A 42 15.00 -3.52 4.92
CA GLY A 42 14.76 -2.89 6.22
C GLY A 42 13.30 -2.47 6.39
N GLY A 43 12.69 -1.90 5.35
CA GLY A 43 11.27 -1.55 5.34
C GLY A 43 10.36 -2.75 5.55
N ILE A 44 10.63 -3.88 4.87
CA ILE A 44 9.90 -5.15 5.09
C ILE A 44 10.00 -5.58 6.55
N LEU A 45 11.21 -5.60 7.12
CA LEU A 45 11.42 -5.98 8.51
C LEU A 45 10.68 -5.05 9.48
N ILE A 46 10.73 -3.75 9.25
CA ILE A 46 10.04 -2.75 10.09
C ILE A 46 8.51 -2.95 10.03
N VAL A 47 7.93 -3.14 8.85
CA VAL A 47 6.48 -3.38 8.72
C VAL A 47 6.08 -4.71 9.37
N ILE A 48 6.86 -5.77 9.20
CA ILE A 48 6.62 -7.05 9.89
C ILE A 48 6.66 -6.85 11.41
N CYS A 49 7.74 -6.26 11.95
CA CYS A 49 7.87 -6.02 13.38
C CYS A 49 6.70 -5.20 13.94
N THR A 50 6.31 -4.12 13.26
CA THR A 50 5.20 -3.25 13.70
C THR A 50 3.85 -3.94 13.60
N ALA A 51 3.64 -4.80 12.60
CA ALA A 51 2.45 -5.64 12.50
C ALA A 51 2.35 -6.59 13.71
N PHE A 52 3.46 -7.23 14.10
CA PHE A 52 3.50 -8.14 15.25
C PHE A 52 3.46 -7.44 16.62
N LEU A 53 3.68 -6.12 16.71
CA LEU A 53 3.41 -5.37 17.95
C LEU A 53 1.91 -5.42 18.32
N ASP A 54 1.05 -5.48 17.30
CA ASP A 54 -0.39 -5.68 17.44
C ASP A 54 -0.79 -7.05 16.84
N TYR A 55 -0.19 -8.13 17.37
CA TYR A 55 -0.42 -9.49 16.88
C TYR A 55 -1.87 -9.97 17.05
N ASN A 56 -2.61 -9.39 18.00
CA ASN A 56 -3.99 -9.78 18.27
C ASN A 56 -4.89 -9.50 17.07
N THR A 57 -4.72 -8.35 16.41
CA THR A 57 -5.51 -8.00 15.21
C THR A 57 -5.12 -8.82 13.98
N LEU A 58 -3.95 -9.48 13.98
CA LEU A 58 -3.51 -10.37 12.88
C LEU A 58 -3.96 -11.82 13.06
N LEU A 59 -3.85 -12.36 14.27
CA LEU A 59 -4.05 -13.78 14.54
C LEU A 59 -5.47 -14.11 14.99
N ASN A 60 -6.19 -13.13 15.57
CA ASN A 60 -7.56 -13.35 15.99
C ASN A 60 -8.52 -13.20 14.80
N ALA A 61 -9.03 -14.32 14.30
CA ALA A 61 -10.02 -14.34 13.23
C ALA A 61 -11.32 -13.59 13.57
N LYS A 62 -11.59 -13.28 14.86
CA LYS A 62 -12.75 -12.50 15.31
C LYS A 62 -12.45 -11.02 15.55
N THR A 63 -11.27 -10.53 15.15
CA THR A 63 -10.94 -9.11 15.25
C THR A 63 -11.95 -8.27 14.47
N LYS A 64 -12.29 -7.11 15.03
CA LYS A 64 -13.08 -6.07 14.36
C LYS A 64 -12.25 -4.84 14.03
N ASP A 65 -11.00 -4.84 14.47
CA ASP A 65 -10.14 -3.66 14.48
C ASP A 65 -8.99 -3.88 13.50
N PHE A 66 -8.66 -2.81 12.78
CA PHE A 66 -7.48 -2.76 11.93
C PHE A 66 -6.22 -2.71 12.77
N ASN A 67 -5.14 -3.23 12.23
CA ASN A 67 -3.84 -3.17 12.88
C ASN A 67 -3.33 -1.71 12.94
N GLN A 68 -3.22 -1.16 14.15
CA GLN A 68 -2.98 0.27 14.34
C GLN A 68 -1.64 0.75 13.77
N PHE A 69 -0.60 -0.09 13.86
CA PHE A 69 0.77 0.32 13.54
C PHE A 69 1.14 0.02 12.09
N SER A 70 0.83 -1.20 11.61
CA SER A 70 1.32 -1.65 10.31
C SER A 70 0.80 -0.83 9.14
N TYR A 71 -0.45 -0.36 9.16
CA TYR A 71 -1.04 0.45 8.08
C TYR A 71 -0.34 1.80 7.92
N ASN A 72 -0.06 2.45 9.04
CA ASN A 72 0.63 3.75 9.06
C ASN A 72 2.07 3.61 8.53
N VAL A 73 2.77 2.58 9.00
CA VAL A 73 4.16 2.35 8.65
C VAL A 73 4.30 1.83 7.22
N SER A 74 3.43 0.92 6.77
CA SER A 74 3.42 0.41 5.40
C SER A 74 3.12 1.53 4.40
N GLY A 75 2.07 2.33 4.65
CA GLY A 75 1.70 3.44 3.78
C GLY A 75 2.79 4.51 3.67
N PHE A 76 3.36 4.91 4.81
CA PHE A 76 4.46 5.88 4.82
C PHE A 76 5.70 5.38 4.05
N ILE A 77 6.13 4.14 4.31
CA ILE A 77 7.31 3.57 3.64
C ILE A 77 7.03 3.36 2.14
N ALA A 78 5.83 2.93 1.76
CA ALA A 78 5.44 2.79 0.36
C ALA A 78 5.54 4.14 -0.38
N ILE A 79 5.03 5.23 0.23
CA ILE A 79 5.18 6.59 -0.32
C ILE A 79 6.66 6.94 -0.51
N VAL A 80 7.52 6.67 0.48
CA VAL A 80 8.97 6.93 0.37
C VAL A 80 9.59 6.14 -0.80
N PHE A 81 9.21 4.88 -0.98
CA PHE A 81 9.73 4.05 -2.08
C PHE A 81 9.31 4.59 -3.44
N ILE A 82 8.03 4.97 -3.56
CA ILE A 82 7.47 5.56 -4.78
C ILE A 82 8.16 6.88 -5.11
N LEU A 83 8.34 7.76 -4.13
CA LEU A 83 9.01 9.06 -4.32
C LEU A 83 10.48 8.88 -4.69
N PHE A 84 11.17 7.92 -4.09
CA PHE A 84 12.55 7.60 -4.45
C PHE A 84 12.64 7.09 -5.90
N TYR A 85 11.71 6.23 -6.31
CA TYR A 85 11.62 5.77 -7.69
C TYR A 85 11.39 6.92 -8.66
N PHE A 86 10.45 7.83 -8.37
CA PHE A 86 10.22 9.01 -9.20
C PHE A 86 11.43 9.95 -9.26
N TYR A 87 12.12 10.16 -8.13
CA TYR A 87 13.37 10.92 -8.10
C TYR A 87 14.44 10.30 -9.01
N GLN A 88 14.63 8.98 -8.95
CA GLN A 88 15.57 8.28 -9.83
C GLN A 88 15.15 8.43 -11.29
N LEU A 89 13.87 8.26 -11.59
CA LEU A 89 13.31 8.35 -12.94
C LEU A 89 13.54 9.75 -13.55
N LEU A 90 13.32 10.81 -12.77
CA LEU A 90 13.57 12.20 -13.16
C LEU A 90 15.07 12.47 -13.39
N LYS A 91 15.94 11.90 -12.55
CA LYS A 91 17.40 12.07 -12.68
C LYS A 91 17.97 11.32 -13.90
N SER A 92 17.40 10.17 -14.23
CA SER A 92 17.74 9.40 -15.43
C SER A 92 16.94 9.92 -16.64
N LEU A 93 17.31 11.09 -17.17
CA LEU A 93 16.68 11.74 -18.35
C LEU A 93 16.65 10.91 -19.66
N HIS A 94 17.03 9.63 -19.63
CA HIS A 94 17.09 8.72 -20.78
C HIS A 94 15.74 8.10 -21.16
N VAL A 95 14.63 8.49 -20.53
CA VAL A 95 13.30 7.97 -20.83
C VAL A 95 12.52 8.98 -21.69
N PRO A 96 12.48 8.81 -23.02
CA PRO A 96 11.81 9.77 -23.91
C PRO A 96 10.28 9.80 -23.75
N ASN A 97 9.67 8.79 -23.11
CA ASN A 97 8.23 8.74 -22.84
C ASN A 97 7.92 7.98 -21.54
N LEU A 98 7.76 8.70 -20.44
CA LEU A 98 7.42 8.16 -19.11
C LEU A 98 6.11 7.36 -19.11
N THR A 99 5.14 7.80 -19.90
CA THR A 99 3.81 7.18 -20.03
C THR A 99 3.84 5.78 -20.66
N ARG A 100 4.96 5.36 -21.26
CA ARG A 100 5.14 4.00 -21.77
C ARG A 100 5.70 3.03 -20.73
N TYR A 101 6.04 3.49 -19.53
CA TYR A 101 6.60 2.65 -18.48
C TYR A 101 5.49 2.14 -17.56
N PRO A 102 5.25 0.82 -17.48
CA PRO A 102 4.23 0.24 -16.59
C PRO A 102 4.35 0.72 -15.15
N LEU A 103 5.58 0.68 -14.63
CA LEU A 103 5.86 1.02 -13.24
C LEU A 103 5.59 2.51 -12.94
N PHE A 104 5.62 3.39 -13.94
CA PHE A 104 5.21 4.79 -13.75
C PHE A 104 3.71 4.88 -13.41
N TRP A 105 2.84 4.19 -14.16
CA TRP A 105 1.41 4.15 -13.89
C TRP A 105 1.09 3.48 -12.55
N PHE A 106 1.72 2.33 -12.26
CA PHE A 106 1.59 1.68 -10.96
C PHE A 106 1.96 2.65 -9.82
N SER A 107 3.12 3.29 -9.91
CA SER A 107 3.63 4.21 -8.89
C SER A 107 2.72 5.43 -8.71
N ALA A 108 2.18 5.98 -9.80
CA ALA A 108 1.30 7.14 -9.74
C ALA A 108 -0.03 6.81 -9.03
N GLY A 109 -0.64 5.68 -9.37
CA GLY A 109 -1.84 5.20 -8.71
C GLY A 109 -1.61 4.84 -7.24
N ALA A 110 -0.52 4.12 -6.95
CA ALA A 110 -0.15 3.75 -5.59
C ALA A 110 0.13 4.98 -4.72
N LEU A 111 0.80 6.00 -5.28
CA LEU A 111 1.05 7.25 -4.55
C LEU A 111 -0.26 7.95 -4.19
N LEU A 112 -1.20 8.04 -5.14
CA LEU A 112 -2.49 8.66 -4.90
C LEU A 112 -3.30 7.89 -3.84
N TYR A 113 -3.27 6.55 -3.89
CA TYR A 113 -3.92 5.70 -2.91
C TYR A 113 -3.32 5.85 -1.51
N TYR A 114 -2.01 5.63 -1.35
CA TYR A 114 -1.37 5.69 -0.03
C TYR A 114 -1.36 7.11 0.53
N ALA A 115 -1.13 8.15 -0.29
CA ALA A 115 -1.20 9.53 0.19
C ALA A 115 -2.64 9.96 0.53
N GLY A 116 -3.64 9.42 -0.18
CA GLY A 116 -5.05 9.69 0.10
C GLY A 116 -5.57 8.98 1.35
N THR A 117 -5.08 7.77 1.64
CA THR A 117 -5.52 6.96 2.78
C THR A 117 -4.69 7.19 4.06
N ILE A 118 -3.53 7.83 3.99
CA ILE A 118 -2.63 7.99 5.15
C ILE A 118 -3.30 8.67 6.35
N PHE A 119 -4.13 9.69 6.14
CA PHE A 119 -4.83 10.37 7.22
C PHE A 119 -5.88 9.45 7.87
N SER A 120 -6.59 8.66 7.07
CA SER A 120 -7.51 7.64 7.56
C SER A 120 -6.82 6.60 8.43
N TYR A 121 -5.58 6.23 8.10
CA TYR A 121 -4.79 5.28 8.89
C TYR A 121 -4.20 5.90 10.16
N ILE A 122 -3.74 7.16 10.11
CA ILE A 122 -3.21 7.86 11.29
C ILE A 122 -4.31 7.97 12.35
N PHE A 123 -5.54 8.22 11.89
CA PHE A 123 -6.73 8.36 12.71
C PHE A 123 -7.58 7.09 12.72
N ILE A 124 -7.00 5.89 12.55
CA ILE A 124 -7.79 4.66 12.38
C ILE A 124 -8.67 4.36 13.59
N GLU A 125 -8.20 4.67 14.80
CA GLU A 125 -8.97 4.54 16.04
C GLU A 125 -10.21 5.43 16.05
N THR A 126 -10.06 6.68 15.60
CA THR A 126 -11.16 7.66 15.57
C THR A 126 -12.00 7.57 14.31
N THR A 127 -11.50 6.98 13.22
CA THR A 127 -12.20 6.90 11.93
C THR A 127 -12.91 5.56 11.77
N PHE A 128 -12.22 4.45 12.00
CA PHE A 128 -12.78 3.11 11.77
C PHE A 128 -13.27 2.42 13.04
N ASN A 129 -12.45 2.46 14.10
CA ASN A 129 -12.74 1.76 15.35
C ASN A 129 -13.77 2.52 16.24
N SER A 130 -14.26 3.68 15.78
CA SER A 130 -15.20 4.54 16.49
C SER A 130 -16.68 4.23 16.15
N THR A 131 -17.41 5.21 15.61
CA THR A 131 -18.83 5.14 15.27
C THR A 131 -19.05 4.50 13.90
N ILE A 132 -20.25 3.96 13.68
CA ILE A 132 -20.63 3.34 12.40
C ILE A 132 -20.59 4.36 11.25
N GLU A 133 -20.96 5.60 11.50
CA GLU A 133 -20.98 6.66 10.48
C GLU A 133 -19.57 7.00 9.98
N LEU A 134 -18.61 7.20 10.90
CA LEU A 134 -17.22 7.46 10.54
C LEU A 134 -16.60 6.26 9.81
N ARG A 135 -16.94 5.04 10.23
CA ARG A 135 -16.53 3.81 9.56
C ARG A 135 -17.06 3.73 8.12
N GLN A 136 -18.30 4.15 7.87
CA GLN A 136 -18.86 4.18 6.52
C GLN A 136 -18.16 5.22 5.63
N GLN A 137 -17.84 6.39 6.18
CA GLN A 137 -17.07 7.41 5.47
C GLN A 137 -15.67 6.93 5.11
N TYR A 138 -14.99 6.24 6.04
CA TYR A 138 -13.72 5.57 5.76
C TYR A 138 -13.81 4.64 4.56
N TRP A 139 -14.78 3.71 4.56
CA TRP A 139 -14.95 2.75 3.46
C TRP A 139 -15.24 3.43 2.14
N MET A 140 -15.97 4.54 2.14
CA MET A 140 -16.25 5.30 0.92
C MET A 140 -14.97 5.94 0.35
N ILE A 141 -14.15 6.56 1.20
CA ILE A 141 -12.87 7.15 0.79
C ILE A 141 -11.93 6.06 0.25
N ASP A 142 -11.79 4.97 1.01
CA ASP A 142 -10.95 3.83 0.65
C ASP A 142 -11.38 3.20 -0.68
N ALA A 143 -12.68 3.00 -0.89
CA ALA A 143 -13.23 2.46 -2.12
C ALA A 143 -12.96 3.37 -3.33
N VAL A 144 -13.17 4.69 -3.19
CA VAL A 144 -12.92 5.65 -4.28
C VAL A 144 -11.44 5.64 -4.66
N LEU A 145 -10.54 5.69 -3.68
CA LEU A 145 -9.09 5.66 -3.93
C LEU A 145 -8.66 4.32 -4.52
N SER A 146 -9.24 3.20 -4.07
CA SER A 146 -9.00 1.86 -4.62
C SER A 146 -9.46 1.73 -6.07
N ILE A 147 -10.60 2.33 -6.45
CA ILE A 147 -11.06 2.38 -7.84
C ILE A 147 -10.06 3.16 -8.69
N VAL A 148 -9.63 4.34 -8.22
CA VAL A 148 -8.63 5.14 -8.93
C VAL A 148 -7.35 4.33 -9.09
N PHE A 149 -6.84 3.70 -8.03
CA PHE A 149 -5.65 2.87 -8.10
C PHE A 149 -5.82 1.71 -9.11
N SER A 150 -6.98 1.06 -9.12
CA SER A 150 -7.29 -0.01 -10.06
C SER A 150 -7.24 0.46 -11.52
N LEU A 151 -7.69 1.69 -11.83
CA LEU A 151 -7.56 2.27 -13.17
C LEU A 151 -6.08 2.44 -13.57
N PHE A 152 -5.25 2.91 -12.64
CA PHE A 152 -3.79 3.00 -12.86
C PHE A 152 -3.14 1.62 -13.02
N LEU A 153 -3.61 0.60 -12.30
CA LEU A 153 -3.17 -0.78 -12.49
C LEU A 153 -3.54 -1.31 -13.88
N CYS A 154 -4.75 -1.02 -14.38
CA CYS A 154 -5.13 -1.36 -15.76
C CYS A 154 -4.17 -0.73 -16.78
N PHE A 155 -3.82 0.55 -16.60
CA PHE A 155 -2.82 1.20 -17.47
C PHE A 155 -1.44 0.56 -17.33
N SER A 156 -1.00 0.24 -16.10
CA SER A 156 0.27 -0.45 -15.88
C SER A 156 0.34 -1.77 -16.66
N ILE A 157 -0.69 -2.61 -16.57
CA ILE A 157 -0.78 -3.88 -17.29
C ILE A 157 -0.82 -3.66 -18.81
N TRP A 158 -1.61 -2.69 -19.29
CA TRP A 158 -1.72 -2.38 -20.71
C TRP A 158 -0.37 -2.02 -21.37
N TYR A 159 0.48 -1.29 -20.66
CA TYR A 159 1.81 -0.93 -21.16
C TYR A 159 2.88 -2.01 -20.91
N MET A 160 2.54 -3.09 -20.20
CA MET A 160 3.49 -4.16 -19.91
C MET A 160 3.77 -4.96 -21.18
N LYS A 161 5.01 -4.88 -21.68
CA LYS A 161 5.42 -5.69 -22.82
C LYS A 161 5.59 -7.15 -22.37
N PRO A 162 5.10 -8.14 -23.13
CA PRO A 162 5.40 -9.53 -22.83
C PRO A 162 6.92 -9.74 -22.87
N ALA A 163 7.43 -10.55 -21.94
CA ALA A 163 8.82 -10.97 -21.99
C ALA A 163 9.09 -11.60 -23.37
N LYS A 164 10.12 -11.11 -24.07
CA LYS A 164 10.62 -11.82 -25.24
C LYS A 164 11.46 -12.97 -24.70
N ASP A 165 10.94 -14.18 -24.84
CA ASP A 165 11.70 -15.43 -24.71
C ASP A 165 12.81 -15.49 -25.77
#